data_AF-A0A2A3ENH3-F1
#
_entry.id   AF-A0A2A3ENH3-F1
#
_cell.length_a   1.000
_cell.length_b   1.000
_cell.length_c   1.000
_cell.angle_alpha   90.00
_cell.angle_beta   90.00
_cell.angle_gamma   90.00
#
_symmetry.space_group_name_H-M   'P 1'
#
loop_
_entity.id
_entity.type
_entity.pdbx_description
1 polymer ?
#
loop_
_entity_poly.entity_id
_entity_poly.type
_entity_poly.pdbx_seq_one_letter_code
_entity_poly.pdbx_strand_id
1 'polypeptide(L)'
;MSCEKLLYCLKLIIMDERRVADYFVIAGLPGQDNDFDNDNENNELEDWYQEGTHVKDINMKPPITDLAIIFPALGEKCPEGYVLLEHTVSGLPADLNHGSLRTNECYLCYRRGRDKPPLVDIEYFDF
;
A
#
# COMPACT_ATOMS: atom_id res chain seq x y z
N MET A 1 29.33 6.92 -15.32
CA MET A 1 28.00 6.61 -15.89
C MET A 1 27.35 5.58 -14.99
N SER A 2 26.26 5.81 -14.26
CA SER A 2 25.40 6.98 -14.12
C SER A 2 24.48 6.73 -12.91
N CYS A 3 24.67 7.45 -11.79
CA CYS A 3 23.62 7.55 -10.75
C CYS A 3 22.45 8.43 -11.25
N GLU A 4 22.69 9.28 -12.25
CA GLU A 4 21.65 10.12 -12.86
C GLU A 4 20.58 9.31 -13.62
N LYS A 5 20.88 8.08 -14.08
CA LYS A 5 19.91 7.24 -14.80
C LYS A 5 18.82 6.63 -13.90
N LEU A 6 19.11 6.38 -12.62
CA LEU A 6 18.11 5.88 -11.67
C LEU A 6 17.05 6.94 -11.35
N LEU A 7 17.44 8.22 -11.35
CA LEU A 7 16.53 9.33 -11.09
C LEU A 7 15.52 9.55 -12.24
N TYR A 8 15.87 9.15 -13.48
CA TYR A 8 14.96 9.22 -14.63
C TYR A 8 13.94 8.07 -14.68
N CYS A 9 14.25 6.89 -14.13
CA CYS A 9 13.32 5.76 -14.16
C CYS A 9 12.14 5.92 -13.19
N LEU A 10 12.30 6.70 -12.12
CA LEU A 10 11.21 7.01 -11.19
C LEU A 10 10.21 8.05 -11.74
N LYS A 11 10.42 8.57 -12.97
CA LYS A 11 9.69 9.75 -13.47
C LYS A 11 8.29 9.44 -14.04
N LEU A 12 7.96 8.26 -14.56
CA LEU A 12 6.64 8.06 -15.19
C LEU A 12 6.24 6.59 -15.25
N ILE A 13 5.33 6.18 -14.36
CA ILE A 13 4.10 5.46 -14.73
C ILE A 13 2.97 6.03 -13.85
N ILE A 14 2.55 7.26 -14.12
CA ILE A 14 1.16 7.66 -13.81
C ILE A 14 0.37 7.16 -15.02
N MET A 15 -0.01 5.88 -15.01
CA MET A 15 -0.94 5.33 -16.01
C MET A 15 -2.34 5.29 -15.41
N ASP A 16 -3.11 6.27 -15.88
CA ASP A 16 -4.53 6.22 -16.29
C ASP A 16 -5.55 5.54 -15.36
N GLU A 17 -6.55 6.32 -14.99
CA GLU A 17 -7.68 5.98 -14.14
C GLU A 17 -8.49 4.81 -14.71
N ARG A 18 -8.20 3.58 -14.28
CA ARG A 18 -9.16 2.48 -14.39
C ARG A 18 -9.50 1.93 -13.02
N ARG A 19 -10.57 2.47 -12.43
CA ARG A 19 -11.27 1.83 -11.32
C ARG A 19 -11.92 0.56 -11.86
N VAL A 20 -11.35 -0.60 -11.53
CA VAL A 20 -12.04 -1.89 -11.67
C VAL A 20 -12.89 -2.07 -10.42
N ALA A 21 -14.21 -2.10 -10.57
CA ALA A 21 -15.11 -2.46 -9.49
C ALA A 21 -15.15 -3.99 -9.36
N ASP A 22 -14.94 -4.51 -8.15
CA ASP A 22 -15.11 -5.94 -7.89
C ASP A 22 -16.62 -6.27 -7.83
N TYR A 23 -17.10 -7.04 -8.80
CA TYR A 23 -18.44 -7.62 -8.77
C TYR A 23 -18.35 -9.04 -8.24
N PHE A 24 -18.92 -9.29 -7.07
CA PHE A 24 -19.14 -10.65 -6.57
C PHE A 24 -20.63 -10.98 -6.68
N VAL A 25 -20.97 -12.12 -7.29
CA VAL A 25 -22.33 -12.66 -7.30
C VAL A 25 -22.48 -13.53 -6.05
N ILE A 26 -23.38 -13.14 -5.14
CA ILE A 26 -23.78 -13.99 -4.01
C ILE A 26 -24.99 -14.81 -4.47
N ALA A 27 -24.82 -16.13 -4.59
CA ALA A 27 -25.93 -17.05 -4.84
C ALA A 27 -26.58 -17.45 -3.51
N GLY A 28 -27.82 -16.96 -3.29
CA GLY A 28 -28.89 -17.51 -2.43
C GLY A 28 -28.54 -18.02 -1.03
N LEU A 29 -29.01 -17.31 0.00
CA LEU A 29 -29.28 -17.90 1.32
C LEU A 29 -30.78 -18.28 1.40
N PRO A 30 -31.14 -19.50 1.87
CA PRO A 30 -32.54 -19.90 2.01
C PRO A 30 -33.19 -19.10 3.15
N GLY A 31 -34.43 -18.65 2.90
CA GLY A 31 -35.21 -17.87 3.85
C GLY A 31 -35.42 -18.61 5.17
N GLN A 32 -35.31 -17.88 6.28
CA GLN A 32 -35.74 -18.37 7.57
C GLN A 32 -36.74 -17.37 8.14
N ASP A 33 -37.92 -17.91 8.42
CA ASP A 33 -39.16 -17.24 8.73
C ASP A 33 -39.10 -16.44 10.05
N ASN A 34 -39.92 -15.39 10.10
CA ASN A 34 -40.07 -14.49 11.24
C ASN A 34 -40.74 -15.18 12.43
N ASP A 35 -40.15 -15.07 13.63
CA ASP A 35 -40.88 -15.06 14.90
C ASP A 35 -40.14 -14.10 15.86
N PHE A 36 -40.81 -13.01 16.23
CA PHE A 36 -40.31 -11.95 17.10
C PHE A 36 -40.41 -12.35 18.57
N ASP A 37 -39.35 -12.11 19.36
CA ASP A 37 -39.48 -11.61 20.73
C ASP A 37 -38.30 -10.69 21.08
N ASN A 38 -38.64 -9.62 21.76
CA ASN A 38 -37.98 -8.31 21.82
C ASN A 38 -36.94 -8.24 22.94
N ASP A 39 -35.67 -8.09 22.57
CA ASP A 39 -34.64 -7.41 23.37
C ASP A 39 -33.72 -6.61 22.44
N ASN A 40 -34.13 -5.37 22.13
CA ASN A 40 -33.29 -4.17 22.10
C ASN A 40 -31.88 -4.24 21.42
N GLU A 41 -31.74 -4.83 20.24
CA GLU A 41 -30.53 -4.73 19.39
C GLU A 41 -30.82 -4.27 17.94
N ASN A 42 -31.94 -3.58 17.73
CA ASN A 42 -32.35 -3.10 16.39
C ASN A 42 -31.63 -1.82 15.91
N ASN A 43 -30.33 -1.69 16.18
CA ASN A 43 -29.50 -0.63 15.57
C ASN A 43 -28.29 -1.17 14.78
N GLU A 44 -28.03 -2.48 14.76
CA GLU A 44 -26.81 -3.01 14.13
C GLU A 44 -27.02 -3.64 12.74
N LEU A 45 -28.27 -3.87 12.33
CA LEU A 45 -28.60 -4.51 11.04
C LEU A 45 -29.12 -3.55 9.97
N GLU A 46 -29.69 -2.39 10.33
CA GLU A 46 -30.13 -1.39 9.35
C GLU A 46 -28.96 -0.53 8.83
N ASP A 47 -27.86 -0.41 9.59
CA ASP A 47 -26.62 0.25 9.15
C ASP A 47 -25.89 -0.47 8.01
N TRP A 48 -26.25 -1.73 7.71
CA TRP A 48 -25.59 -2.52 6.68
C TRP A 48 -26.15 -2.33 5.26
N TYR A 49 -27.30 -1.65 5.12
CA TYR A 49 -27.98 -1.56 3.81
C TYR A 49 -28.10 -0.16 3.22
N GLN A 50 -27.73 0.91 3.92
CA GLN A 50 -28.02 2.28 3.45
C GLN A 50 -26.83 3.21 3.21
N GLU A 51 -25.58 2.82 3.52
CA GLU A 51 -24.43 3.74 3.36
C GLU A 51 -23.35 3.19 2.40
N GLY A 52 -23.76 2.97 1.15
CA GLY A 52 -22.95 2.40 0.07
C GLY A 52 -21.71 3.18 -0.38
N THR A 53 -21.11 4.07 0.43
CA THR A 53 -19.89 4.78 0.00
C THR A 53 -18.82 5.09 1.06
N HIS A 54 -19.01 5.04 2.39
CA HIS A 54 -18.04 5.74 3.27
C HIS A 54 -17.78 5.22 4.70
N VAL A 55 -17.87 3.91 5.01
CA VAL A 55 -17.69 3.43 6.42
C VAL A 55 -16.56 2.40 6.64
N LYS A 56 -15.63 2.16 5.69
CA LYS A 56 -14.48 1.25 5.93
C LYS A 56 -13.08 1.87 5.79
N ASP A 57 -12.98 3.19 5.59
CA ASP A 57 -11.68 3.84 5.40
C ASP A 57 -11.00 4.30 6.69
N ILE A 58 -11.76 4.46 7.78
CA ILE A 58 -11.29 5.12 9.00
C ILE A 58 -10.31 4.24 9.81
N ASN A 59 -10.34 2.91 9.61
CA ASN A 59 -9.48 1.96 10.34
C ASN A 59 -8.37 1.31 9.47
N MET A 60 -8.27 1.65 8.18
CA MET A 60 -7.18 1.16 7.33
C MET A 60 -5.97 2.09 7.36
N LYS A 61 -4.77 1.49 7.44
CA LYS A 61 -3.51 2.24 7.27
C LYS A 61 -3.56 3.00 5.93
N PRO A 62 -3.12 4.27 5.87
CA PRO A 62 -3.05 4.99 4.60
C PRO A 62 -2.26 4.18 3.56
N PRO A 63 -2.61 4.23 2.27
CA PRO A 63 -1.88 3.52 1.23
C PRO A 63 -0.45 4.04 1.08
N ILE A 64 0.41 3.25 0.45
CA ILE A 64 1.76 3.71 0.06
C ILE A 64 1.59 4.64 -1.14
N THR A 65 2.16 5.83 -1.06
CA THR A 65 2.01 6.87 -2.09
C THR A 65 3.35 7.30 -2.69
N ASP A 66 4.47 7.03 -2.02
CA ASP A 66 5.79 7.35 -2.53
C ASP A 66 6.82 6.31 -2.07
N LEU A 67 7.87 6.16 -2.88
CA LEU A 67 9.06 5.36 -2.61
C LEU A 67 10.31 6.23 -2.78
N ALA A 68 11.36 5.93 -2.04
CA ALA A 68 12.69 6.54 -2.21
C ALA A 68 13.77 5.50 -1.91
N ILE A 69 14.94 5.64 -2.52
CA ILE A 69 16.14 4.84 -2.20
C ILE A 69 17.16 5.75 -1.53
N ILE A 70 17.82 5.26 -0.49
CA ILE A 70 18.91 5.96 0.18
C ILE A 70 20.21 5.15 0.13
N PHE A 71 21.34 5.86 0.10
CA PHE A 71 22.69 5.32 0.23
C PHE A 71 23.35 5.86 1.51
N PRO A 72 23.21 5.15 2.66
CA PRO A 72 23.73 5.63 3.96
C PRO A 72 25.23 5.93 3.95
N ALA A 73 26.03 5.13 3.22
CA ALA A 73 27.47 5.36 3.06
C ALA A 73 27.83 6.70 2.39
N LEU A 74 26.89 7.32 1.66
CA LEU A 74 27.05 8.65 1.07
C LEU A 74 26.51 9.77 1.97
N GLY A 75 26.08 9.44 3.20
CA GLY A 75 25.50 10.38 4.15
C GLY A 75 24.02 10.69 3.92
N GLU A 76 23.36 9.98 3.00
CA GLU A 76 21.92 10.11 2.79
C GLU A 76 21.13 9.55 3.98
N LYS A 77 19.97 10.15 4.24
CA LYS A 77 19.09 9.80 5.35
C LYS A 77 17.68 9.56 4.83
N CYS A 78 16.90 8.78 5.59
CA CYS A 78 15.48 8.63 5.33
C CYS A 78 14.81 10.02 5.27
N PRO A 79 14.06 10.33 4.19
CA PRO A 79 13.35 11.61 4.10
C PRO A 79 12.30 11.78 5.20
N GLU A 80 11.94 13.03 5.50
CA GLU A 80 10.90 13.34 6.48
C GLU A 80 9.54 12.76 6.07
N GLY A 81 8.86 12.13 7.03
CA GLY A 81 7.56 11.49 6.80
C GLY A 81 7.64 10.12 6.11
N TYR A 82 8.82 9.64 5.75
CA TYR A 82 9.03 8.30 5.21
C TYR A 82 9.41 7.31 6.32
N VAL A 83 9.20 6.04 6.04
CA VAL A 83 9.64 4.90 6.84
C VAL A 83 10.75 4.18 6.08
N LEU A 84 11.90 4.02 6.72
CA LEU A 84 13.01 3.24 6.20
C LEU A 84 12.78 1.75 6.46
N LEU A 85 12.93 0.93 5.42
CA LEU A 85 12.96 -0.53 5.53
C LEU A 85 14.40 -0.98 5.75
N GLU A 86 14.83 -1.00 7.00
CA GLU A 86 16.19 -1.46 7.38
C GLU A 86 16.30 -2.98 7.36
N HIS A 87 15.21 -3.68 7.65
CA HIS A 87 15.18 -5.13 7.82
C HIS A 87 14.05 -5.78 7.01
N THR A 88 14.31 -6.98 6.53
CA THR A 88 13.32 -7.86 5.93
C THR A 88 12.34 -8.36 7.00
N VAL A 89 11.23 -8.95 6.56
CA VAL A 89 10.25 -9.58 7.47
C VAL A 89 10.85 -10.71 8.32
N SER A 90 11.94 -11.33 7.85
CA SER A 90 12.69 -12.36 8.58
C SER A 90 13.78 -11.80 9.49
N GLY A 91 13.95 -10.47 9.56
CA GLY A 91 14.94 -9.80 10.42
C GLY A 91 16.34 -9.70 9.83
N LEU A 92 16.53 -9.98 8.54
CA LEU A 92 17.81 -9.77 7.86
C LEU A 92 17.94 -8.31 7.38
N PRO A 93 19.15 -7.75 7.22
CA PRO A 93 19.32 -6.43 6.61
C PRO A 93 18.68 -6.39 5.21
N ALA A 94 17.83 -5.38 4.95
CA ALA A 94 17.15 -5.20 3.68
C ALA A 94 17.98 -4.39 2.67
N ASP A 95 19.29 -4.65 2.62
CA ASP A 95 20.19 -4.05 1.64
C ASP A 95 19.84 -4.58 0.24
N LEU A 96 19.44 -3.69 -0.66
CA LEU A 96 19.08 -4.04 -2.03
C LEU A 96 20.32 -4.44 -2.87
N ASN A 97 21.52 -4.11 -2.39
CA ASN A 97 22.79 -4.50 -2.99
C ASN A 97 23.45 -5.71 -2.29
N HIS A 98 22.71 -6.44 -1.45
CA HIS A 98 23.27 -7.55 -0.69
C HIS A 98 24.02 -8.55 -1.58
N GLY A 99 25.23 -8.91 -1.17
CA GLY A 99 26.10 -9.84 -1.90
C GLY A 99 26.99 -9.20 -2.97
N SER A 100 26.84 -7.90 -3.24
CA SER A 100 27.79 -7.16 -4.08
C SER A 100 29.03 -6.75 -3.30
N LEU A 101 30.22 -7.03 -3.85
CA LEU A 101 31.51 -6.65 -3.23
C LEU A 101 31.96 -5.23 -3.56
N ARG A 102 31.32 -4.57 -4.54
CA ARG A 102 31.80 -3.28 -5.10
C ARG A 102 30.84 -2.12 -4.90
N THR A 103 29.66 -2.36 -4.36
CA THR A 103 28.62 -1.33 -4.19
C THR A 103 28.34 -1.14 -2.72
N ASN A 104 28.12 0.11 -2.33
CA ASN A 104 27.64 0.43 -0.99
C ASN A 104 26.21 -0.09 -0.83
N GLU A 105 25.84 -0.33 0.42
CA GLU A 105 24.48 -0.69 0.78
C GLU A 105 23.48 0.39 0.36
N CYS A 106 22.29 -0.03 -0.03
CA CYS A 106 21.17 0.88 -0.25
C CYS A 106 19.85 0.29 0.23
N TYR A 107 18.96 1.17 0.67
CA TYR A 107 17.73 0.78 1.35
C TYR A 107 16.53 1.52 0.79
N LEU A 108 15.37 0.85 0.85
CA LEU A 108 14.08 1.39 0.43
C LEU A 108 13.43 2.17 1.58
N CYS A 109 12.96 3.37 1.28
CA CYS A 109 12.04 4.14 2.10
C CYS A 109 10.66 4.18 1.43
N TYR A 110 9.59 4.17 2.22
CA TYR A 110 8.23 4.39 1.71
C TYR A 110 7.49 5.42 2.54
N ARG A 111 6.57 6.16 1.91
CA ARG A 111 5.64 7.04 2.60
C ARG A 111 4.22 6.53 2.42
N ARG A 112 3.42 6.64 3.48
CA ARG A 112 1.98 6.39 3.43
C ARG A 112 1.22 7.70 3.55
N GLY A 113 0.17 7.87 2.76
CA GLY A 113 -0.60 9.10 2.72
C GLY A 113 -1.93 8.93 1.99
N ARG A 114 -2.82 9.91 2.16
CA ARG A 114 -4.06 10.03 1.37
C ARG A 114 -4.06 11.30 0.51
N ASP A 115 -2.93 12.00 0.48
CA ASP A 115 -2.70 13.24 -0.28
C ASP A 115 -2.39 12.98 -1.76
N LYS A 116 -2.10 11.73 -2.14
CA LYS A 116 -1.82 11.30 -3.51
C LYS A 116 -2.50 9.96 -3.79
N PRO A 117 -2.71 9.58 -5.07
CA PRO A 117 -3.17 8.25 -5.43
C PRO A 117 -2.24 7.14 -4.90
N PRO A 118 -2.77 5.94 -4.59
CA PRO A 118 -1.97 4.81 -4.14
C PRO A 118 -1.04 4.30 -5.26
N LEU A 119 0.16 3.86 -4.88
CA LEU A 119 0.98 3.04 -5.77
C LEU A 119 0.38 1.64 -5.83
N VAL A 120 0.10 1.18 -7.05
CA VAL A 120 -0.59 -0.10 -7.30
C VAL A 120 0.35 -1.19 -7.83
N ASP A 121 1.51 -0.81 -8.36
CA ASP A 121 2.46 -1.74 -8.96
C ASP A 121 3.91 -1.26 -8.78
N ILE A 122 4.83 -2.22 -8.74
CA ILE A 122 6.28 -2.02 -8.67
C ILE A 122 6.93 -3.13 -9.48
N GLU A 123 7.64 -2.77 -10.54
CA GLU A 123 8.33 -3.71 -11.41
C GLU A 123 9.84 -3.43 -11.44
N TYR A 124 10.62 -4.51 -11.54
CA TYR A 124 12.04 -4.46 -11.78
C TYR A 124 12.32 -4.74 -13.26
N PHE A 125 13.09 -3.85 -13.89
CA PHE A 125 13.47 -3.98 -15.29
C PHE A 125 14.98 -4.20 -15.44
N ASP A 126 15.35 -5.31 -16.06
CA ASP A 126 16.71 -5.53 -16.58
C ASP A 126 16.82 -4.89 -17.98
N PHE A 127 17.90 -4.13 -18.22
CA PHE A 127 18.24 -3.53 -19.51
C PHE A 127 19.38 -4.28 -20.23
#